data_AF-A0A7R7T6J9-F1
#
_entry.id   AF-A0A7R7T6J9-F1
#
_cell.length_a   1.000
_cell.length_b   1.000
_cell.length_c   1.000
_cell.angle_alpha   90.00
_cell.angle_beta   90.00
_cell.angle_gamma   90.00
#
_symmetry.space_group_name_H-M   'P 1'
#
loop_
_entity.id
_entity.type
_entity.pdbx_description
1 polymer ?
#
loop_
_entity_poly.entity_id
_entity_poly.type
_entity_poly.pdbx_seq_one_letter_code
_entity_poly.pdbx_strand_id
1 'polypeptide(L)'
;MVEKSTATAAEFRASLAAPQPPEGLSAPLAALWHLEKGNWEAAHALVQEDESRAGAWVHAHIHRVEGDLWNARYWYGRAGQPVGEGDPDRERAGIMLALMPS
;
A
#
# COMPACT_ATOMS: atom_id res chain seq x y z
N MET A 1 22.06 -7.81 -13.91
CA MET A 1 21.95 -6.75 -12.89
C MET A 1 20.57 -6.14 -13.13
N VAL A 2 19.57 -6.47 -12.32
CA VAL A 2 18.21 -5.95 -12.53
C VAL A 2 18.19 -4.57 -11.88
N GLU A 3 18.10 -3.51 -12.69
CA GLU A 3 17.87 -2.17 -12.18
C GLU A 3 16.55 -2.19 -11.39
N LYS A 4 16.61 -1.93 -10.08
CA LYS A 4 15.40 -1.68 -9.29
C LYS A 4 14.81 -0.38 -9.81
N SER A 5 13.79 -0.48 -10.65
CA SER A 5 13.13 0.69 -11.24
C SER A 5 12.49 1.51 -10.12
N THR A 6 12.95 2.74 -9.94
CA THR A 6 12.34 3.73 -9.04
C THR A 6 11.14 4.33 -9.77
N ALA A 7 9.95 3.72 -9.58
CA ALA A 7 8.73 4.22 -10.19
C ALA A 7 8.34 5.57 -9.58
N THR A 8 7.95 6.52 -10.43
CA THR A 8 7.29 7.76 -10.04
C THR A 8 5.80 7.53 -9.80
N ALA A 9 5.12 8.44 -9.10
CA ALA A 9 3.67 8.37 -8.91
C ALA A 9 2.88 8.37 -10.23
N ALA A 10 3.39 9.03 -11.27
CA ALA A 10 2.77 9.04 -12.59
C ALA A 10 2.89 7.67 -13.28
N GLU A 11 4.07 7.05 -13.22
CA GLU A 11 4.29 5.70 -13.76
C GLU A 11 3.49 4.64 -12.99
N PHE A 12 3.42 4.75 -11.67
CA PHE A 12 2.56 3.90 -10.84
C PHE A 12 1.10 3.97 -11.32
N ARG A 13 0.55 5.17 -11.49
CA ARG A 13 -0.83 5.35 -11.97
C ARG A 13 -1.02 4.82 -13.39
N ALA A 14 -0.08 5.07 -14.29
CA ALA A 14 -0.14 4.55 -15.65
C ALA A 14 -0.15 3.01 -15.67
N SER A 15 0.58 2.38 -14.75
CA SER A 15 0.64 0.92 -14.65
C SER A 15 -0.69 0.26 -14.26
N LEU A 16 -1.66 0.99 -13.72
CA LEU A 16 -2.98 0.45 -13.37
C LEU A 16 -3.76 -0.06 -14.59
N ALA A 17 -3.38 0.35 -15.82
CA ALA A 17 -3.93 -0.18 -17.06
C ALA A 17 -3.44 -1.62 -17.36
N ALA A 18 -2.33 -2.06 -16.75
CA ALA A 18 -1.79 -3.40 -16.94
C ALA A 18 -2.56 -4.46 -16.11
N PRO A 19 -2.55 -5.74 -16.51
CA PRO A 19 -3.21 -6.80 -15.75
C PRO A 19 -2.48 -7.17 -14.45
N GLN A 20 -1.21 -6.80 -14.31
CA GLN A 20 -0.35 -7.12 -13.16
C GLN A 20 0.47 -5.89 -12.76
N PRO A 21 0.88 -5.78 -11.47
CA PRO A 21 1.75 -4.71 -11.03
C PRO A 21 3.12 -4.79 -11.73
N PRO A 22 3.80 -3.65 -11.97
CA PRO A 22 5.16 -3.65 -12.50
C PRO A 22 6.10 -4.54 -11.68
N GLU A 23 6.97 -5.27 -12.38
CA GLU A 23 8.06 -6.00 -11.73
C GLU A 23 8.97 -5.02 -10.96
N GLY A 24 9.40 -5.42 -9.76
CA GLY A 24 10.30 -4.62 -8.93
C GLY A 24 9.62 -3.64 -7.98
N LEU A 25 8.29 -3.50 -8.00
CA LEU A 25 7.58 -2.84 -6.90
C LEU A 25 7.84 -3.59 -5.58
N SER A 26 8.02 -2.84 -4.49
CA SER A 26 8.01 -3.42 -3.15
C SER A 26 6.62 -3.98 -2.84
N ALA A 27 6.54 -4.96 -1.93
CA ALA A 27 5.26 -5.57 -1.54
C ALA A 27 4.20 -4.54 -1.10
N PRO A 28 4.51 -3.46 -0.33
CA PRO A 28 3.51 -2.46 0.05
C PRO A 28 3.01 -1.65 -1.15
N LEU A 29 3.88 -1.32 -2.11
CA LEU A 29 3.49 -0.62 -3.33
C LEU A 29 2.66 -1.50 -4.27
N ALA A 30 3.03 -2.77 -4.41
CA ALA A 30 2.23 -3.75 -5.14
C ALA A 30 0.86 -3.97 -4.48
N ALA A 31 0.78 -3.98 -3.15
CA ALA A 31 -0.48 -4.04 -2.43
C ALA A 31 -1.36 -2.82 -2.70
N LEU A 32 -0.81 -1.61 -2.63
CA LEU A 32 -1.52 -0.38 -3.01
C LEU A 32 -2.02 -0.43 -4.47
N TRP A 33 -1.23 -0.99 -5.39
CA TRP A 33 -1.63 -1.17 -6.78
C TRP A 33 -2.85 -2.08 -6.90
N HIS A 34 -2.88 -3.17 -6.14
CA HIS A 34 -4.04 -4.07 -6.07
C HIS A 34 -5.26 -3.38 -5.45
N LEU A 35 -5.08 -2.54 -4.42
CA LEU A 35 -6.17 -1.76 -3.83
C LEU A 35 -6.80 -0.78 -4.81
N GLU A 36 -6.00 -0.07 -5.62
CA GLU A 36 -6.53 0.82 -6.67
C GLU A 36 -7.35 0.08 -7.73
N LYS A 37 -7.16 -1.24 -7.86
CA LYS A 37 -7.95 -2.10 -8.75
C LYS A 37 -9.09 -2.82 -8.05
N GLY A 38 -9.30 -2.58 -6.76
CA GLY A 38 -10.31 -3.25 -5.94
C GLY A 38 -9.98 -4.70 -5.57
N ASN A 39 -8.73 -5.13 -5.76
CA ASN A 39 -8.28 -6.50 -5.47
C ASN A 39 -7.80 -6.62 -4.02
N TRP A 40 -8.73 -6.49 -3.07
CA TRP A 40 -8.47 -6.46 -1.61
C TRP A 40 -7.70 -7.67 -1.09
N GLU A 41 -8.09 -8.87 -1.48
CA GLU A 41 -7.45 -10.12 -1.02
C GLU A 41 -5.97 -10.20 -1.44
N ALA A 42 -5.68 -9.83 -2.70
CA ALA A 42 -4.32 -9.82 -3.21
C ALA A 42 -3.46 -8.78 -2.49
N ALA A 43 -4.01 -7.59 -2.22
CA ALA A 43 -3.32 -6.56 -1.45
C ALA A 43 -3.01 -7.03 -0.02
N HIS A 44 -3.99 -7.60 0.66
CA HIS A 44 -3.84 -8.09 2.04
C HIS A 44 -2.80 -9.21 2.13
N ALA A 45 -2.80 -10.17 1.19
CA ALA A 45 -1.83 -11.25 1.17
C ALA A 45 -0.39 -10.74 1.08
N LEU A 46 -0.13 -9.74 0.23
CA LEU A 46 1.21 -9.16 0.06
C LEU A 46 1.74 -8.51 1.34
N VAL A 47 0.90 -7.73 2.04
CA VAL A 47 1.34 -7.03 3.26
C VAL A 47 1.33 -7.90 4.50
N GLN A 48 0.56 -8.98 4.50
CA GLN A 48 0.58 -9.96 5.57
C GLN A 48 1.92 -10.69 5.66
N GLU A 49 2.60 -10.90 4.53
CA GLU A 49 3.94 -11.49 4.47
C GLU A 49 5.07 -10.45 4.65
N ASP A 50 4.74 -9.15 4.66
CA ASP A 50 5.71 -8.06 4.79
C ASP A 50 5.80 -7.54 6.24
N GLU A 51 6.92 -7.83 6.90
CA GLU A 51 7.19 -7.41 8.28
C GLU A 51 7.69 -5.97 8.41
N SER A 52 7.84 -5.24 7.30
CA SER A 52 8.32 -3.86 7.31
C SER A 52 7.27 -2.88 7.86
N ARG A 53 7.75 -1.72 8.29
CA ARG A 53 6.89 -0.60 8.70
C ARG A 53 5.99 -0.10 7.56
N ALA A 54 6.48 -0.21 6.32
CA ALA A 54 5.71 0.17 5.13
C ALA A 54 4.58 -0.84 4.87
N GLY A 55 4.86 -2.14 4.95
CA GLY A 55 3.85 -3.20 4.89
C GLY A 55 2.79 -3.03 5.97
N ALA A 56 3.22 -2.81 7.21
CA ALA A 56 2.31 -2.54 8.32
C ALA A 56 1.42 -1.30 8.11
N TRP A 57 1.90 -0.24 7.45
CA TRP A 57 1.09 0.95 7.18
C TRP A 57 -0.02 0.65 6.16
N VAL A 58 0.32 -0.06 5.09
CA VAL A 58 -0.67 -0.47 4.09
C VAL A 58 -1.66 -1.48 4.69
N HIS A 59 -1.20 -2.39 5.55
CA HIS A 59 -2.06 -3.32 6.28
C HIS A 59 -3.06 -2.59 7.18
N ALA A 60 -2.60 -1.54 7.89
CA ALA A 60 -3.47 -0.69 8.69
C ALA A 60 -4.57 -0.03 7.85
N HIS A 61 -4.19 0.49 6.68
CA HIS A 61 -5.13 1.09 5.74
C HIS A 61 -6.18 0.08 5.23
N ILE A 62 -5.78 -1.16 4.93
CA ILE A 62 -6.70 -2.21 4.50
C ILE A 62 -7.78 -2.47 5.56
N HIS A 63 -7.38 -2.73 6.81
CA HIS A 63 -8.35 -2.98 7.89
C HIS A 63 -9.20 -1.75 8.22
N ARG A 64 -8.66 -0.54 8.02
CA ARG A 64 -9.43 0.69 8.18
C ARG A 64 -10.59 0.76 7.17
N VAL A 65 -10.33 0.41 5.90
CA VAL A 65 -11.39 0.41 4.87
C VAL A 65 -12.39 -0.73 5.09
N GLU A 66 -11.93 -1.89 5.58
CA GLU A 66 -12.79 -3.01 5.97
C GLU A 66 -13.70 -2.68 7.16
N GLY A 67 -13.32 -1.72 7.99
CA GLY A 67 -14.03 -1.32 9.21
C GLY A 67 -13.56 -2.03 10.48
N ASP A 68 -12.52 -2.87 10.39
CA ASP A 68 -11.83 -3.43 11.56
C ASP A 68 -10.89 -2.40 12.19
N LEU A 69 -11.49 -1.41 12.86
CA LEU A 69 -10.75 -0.27 13.42
C LEU A 69 -9.83 -0.65 14.58
N TRP A 70 -10.08 -1.77 15.25
CA TRP A 70 -9.20 -2.23 16.33
C TRP A 70 -7.90 -2.78 15.74
N ASN A 71 -8.02 -3.64 14.73
CA ASN A 71 -6.86 -4.21 14.06
C ASN A 71 -6.11 -3.14 13.26
N ALA A 72 -6.83 -2.25 12.57
CA ALA A 72 -6.22 -1.09 11.92
C ALA A 72 -5.32 -0.30 12.87
N ARG A 73 -5.78 0.00 14.09
CA ARG A 73 -4.99 0.69 15.13
C ARG A 73 -3.73 -0.07 15.52
N TYR A 74 -3.83 -1.39 15.70
CA TYR A 74 -2.67 -2.24 15.97
C TYR A 74 -1.61 -2.08 14.88
N TRP A 75 -2.02 -2.15 13.61
CA TRP A 75 -1.14 -2.02 12.46
C TRP A 75 -0.56 -0.61 12.26
N TYR A 76 -1.33 0.46 12.49
CA TYR A 76 -0.80 1.82 12.53
C TYR A 76 0.30 1.96 13.60
N GLY A 77 0.09 1.35 14.77
CA GLY A 77 1.10 1.27 15.83
C GLY A 77 2.37 0.58 15.38
N ARG A 78 2.27 -0.57 14.70
CA ARG A 78 3.43 -1.29 14.13
C ARG A 78 4.16 -0.47 13.06
N ALA A 79 3.40 0.22 12.21
CA ALA A 79 3.90 1.13 11.21
C ALA A 79 4.56 2.38 11.82
N GLY A 80 4.31 2.66 13.10
CA GLY A 80 4.65 3.92 13.79
C GLY A 80 4.15 5.14 13.03
N GLN A 81 2.89 5.07 12.57
CA GLN A 81 2.17 6.13 11.87
C GLN A 81 0.94 6.51 12.70
N PRO A 82 0.45 7.75 12.61
CA PRO A 82 -0.83 8.11 13.20
C PRO A 82 -1.95 7.30 12.52
N VAL A 83 -3.05 7.10 13.26
CA VAL A 83 -4.25 6.48 12.70
C VAL A 83 -4.78 7.35 11.57
N GLY A 84 -5.12 6.73 10.44
CA GLY A 84 -5.73 7.42 9.31
C GLY A 84 -7.06 8.06 9.67
N GLU A 85 -7.25 9.30 9.23
CA GLU A 85 -8.47 10.08 9.44
C GLU A 85 -9.06 10.55 8.10
N GLY A 86 -10.36 10.88 8.10
CA GLY A 86 -11.04 11.41 6.92
C GLY A 86 -11.24 10.37 5.80
N ASP A 87 -11.06 10.79 4.55
CA ASP A 87 -11.27 9.97 3.35
C ASP A 87 -10.17 8.90 3.19
N PRO A 88 -10.52 7.60 3.17
CA PRO A 88 -9.55 6.52 2.93
C PRO A 88 -8.84 6.62 1.57
N ASP A 89 -9.49 7.09 0.51
CA ASP A 89 -8.83 7.20 -0.80
C ASP A 89 -7.72 8.25 -0.77
N ARG A 90 -7.95 9.36 -0.06
CA ARG A 90 -6.94 10.39 0.17
C ARG A 90 -5.79 9.86 1.02
N GLU A 91 -6.07 9.07 2.05
CA GLU A 91 -5.03 8.42 2.83
C GLU A 91 -4.18 7.51 1.94
N ARG A 92 -4.80 6.61 1.17
CA ARG A 92 -4.11 5.66 0.30
C ARG A 92 -3.15 6.36 -0.66
N ALA A 93 -3.61 7.45 -1.28
CA ALA A 93 -2.77 8.27 -2.15
C ALA A 93 -1.57 8.88 -1.41
N GLY A 94 -1.76 9.31 -0.15
CA GLY A 94 -0.69 9.81 0.70
C GLY A 94 0.34 8.73 1.06
N ILE A 95 -0.11 7.52 1.40
CA ILE A 95 0.77 6.36 1.67
C ILE A 95 1.58 6.03 0.42
N MET A 96 0.93 5.94 -0.74
CA MET A 96 1.60 5.69 -2.01
C MET A 96 2.73 6.71 -2.24
N LEU A 97 2.44 8.01 -2.14
CA LEU A 97 3.44 9.06 -2.33
C LEU A 97 4.60 8.96 -1.32
N ALA A 98 4.31 8.65 -0.06
CA ALA A 98 5.32 8.53 0.99
C ALA A 98 6.24 7.31 0.82
N LEU A 99 5.79 6.28 0.11
CA LEU A 99 6.54 5.04 -0.13
C LEU A 99 7.26 5.03 -1.49
N MET A 100 7.02 6.02 -2.37
CA MET A 100 7.79 6.19 -3.59
C MET A 100 9.22 6.65 -3.23
N PRO A 101 10.26 6.10 -3.87
CA PRO A 101 11.61 6.63 -3.75
C PRO A 101 11.69 8.07 -4.30
N SER A 102 12.42 8.93 -3.60
CA SER A 102 12.72 10.32 -4.02
C SER A 102 13.72 10.40 -5.15
#